data_AF-A0A2V1BTA2-F1
#
_entry.id   AF-A0A2V1BTA2-F1
#
_cell.length_a   1.000
_cell.length_b   1.000
_cell.length_c   1.000
_cell.angle_alpha   90.00
_cell.angle_beta   90.00
_cell.angle_gamma   90.00
#
_symmetry.space_group_name_H-M   'P 1'
#
loop_
_entity.id
_entity.type
_entity.pdbx_description
1 polymer ?
#
loop_
_entity_poly.entity_id
_entity_poly.type
_entity_poly.pdbx_seq_one_letter_code
_entity_poly.pdbx_strand_id
1 'polypeptide(L)' 'MADSLRSSTKVGENPTFATTVSKQDGILGDKAVGGIDNDKDHVENVIGGLKAAISNPNTSAKAKEEAEEKLKVLERK' A
#
# COMPACT_ATOMS: atom_id res chain seq x y z
N MET A 1 39.67 -50.97 5.88
CA MET A 1 38.38 -51.16 5.18
C MET A 1 37.24 -50.94 6.17
N ALA A 2 36.89 -49.68 6.44
CA ALA A 2 35.70 -49.30 7.23
C ALA A 2 35.49 -47.80 7.08
N ASP A 3 35.36 -47.32 5.84
CA ASP A 3 34.99 -45.93 5.59
C ASP A 3 34.14 -45.85 4.32
N SER A 4 32.93 -46.37 4.45
CA SER A 4 31.88 -46.22 3.44
C SER A 4 30.56 -46.50 4.15
N LEU A 5 29.54 -45.67 3.91
CA LEU A 5 28.14 -45.78 4.35
C LEU A 5 27.63 -44.76 5.38
N ARG A 6 28.32 -43.62 5.61
CA ARG A 6 27.55 -42.37 5.76
C ARG A 6 27.18 -41.86 4.37
N SER A 7 26.26 -42.61 3.76
CA SER A 7 25.51 -42.21 2.58
C SER A 7 24.97 -40.82 2.82
N SER A 8 25.56 -39.88 2.10
CA SER A 8 25.14 -38.49 1.97
C SER A 8 23.63 -38.38 2.08
N THR A 9 23.13 -38.05 3.27
CA THR A 9 21.85 -37.37 3.38
C THR A 9 22.09 -36.01 2.77
N LYS A 10 22.03 -35.94 1.44
CA LYS A 10 21.75 -34.70 0.73
C LYS A 10 20.29 -34.40 1.05
N VAL A 11 20.06 -34.00 2.31
CA VAL A 11 18.87 -33.30 2.76
C VAL A 11 18.75 -32.21 1.74
N GLY A 12 17.69 -32.33 0.92
CA GLY A 12 17.53 -31.54 -0.27
C GLY A 12 17.87 -30.10 0.05
N GLU A 13 18.76 -29.53 -0.77
CA GLU A 13 18.82 -28.10 -0.98
C GLU A 13 17.44 -27.71 -1.50
N ASN A 14 16.46 -27.64 -0.59
CA ASN A 14 15.18 -27.07 -0.86
C ASN A 14 15.50 -25.59 -0.97
N PRO A 15 15.51 -25.01 -2.19
CA PRO A 15 15.89 -23.63 -2.36
C PRO A 15 14.93 -22.84 -1.49
N THR A 16 15.46 -22.35 -0.38
CA THR A 16 14.72 -21.64 0.63
C THR A 16 13.96 -20.53 -0.06
N PHE A 17 12.72 -20.31 0.38
CA PHE A 17 11.79 -19.27 -0.06
C PHE A 17 12.48 -17.93 -0.41
N ALA A 18 13.58 -17.64 0.28
CA ALA A 18 14.54 -16.57 -0.01
C ALA A 18 14.87 -16.36 -1.50
N THR A 19 15.12 -17.41 -2.30
CA THR A 19 15.54 -17.21 -3.71
C THR A 19 14.38 -16.84 -4.63
N THR A 20 13.15 -17.24 -4.29
CA THR A 20 11.96 -16.90 -5.10
C THR A 20 11.47 -15.49 -4.78
N VAL A 21 11.62 -15.04 -3.52
CA VAL A 21 11.24 -13.68 -3.12
C VAL A 21 12.17 -12.63 -3.72
N SER A 22 13.47 -12.91 -3.87
CA SER A 22 14.42 -11.96 -4.48
C SER A 22 14.18 -11.66 -5.97
N LYS A 23 13.32 -12.43 -6.66
CA LYS A 23 12.92 -12.14 -8.05
C LYS A 23 11.56 -11.45 -8.15
N GLN A 24 10.87 -11.23 -7.02
CA GLN A 24 9.57 -10.56 -6.96
C GLN A 24 9.66 -9.08 -6.56
N ASP A 25 10.87 -8.56 -6.30
CA ASP A 25 11.13 -7.13 -6.07
C ASP A 25 10.82 -6.24 -7.30
N GLY A 26 10.38 -6.82 -8.42
CA GLY A 26 10.01 -6.10 -9.65
C GLY A 26 8.51 -5.93 -9.91
N ILE A 27 7.61 -6.41 -9.04
CA ILE A 27 6.14 -6.34 -9.28
C ILE A 27 5.46 -5.24 -8.46
N LEU A 28 6.13 -4.74 -7.41
CA LEU A 28 5.64 -3.61 -6.63
C LEU A 28 6.28 -2.35 -7.18
N GLY A 29 5.91 -2.01 -8.41
CA GLY A 29 6.14 -0.67 -8.93
C GLY A 29 5.61 0.33 -7.92
N ASP A 30 6.39 1.38 -7.70
CA ASP A 30 6.24 2.56 -6.83
C ASP A 30 4.80 3.05 -6.53
N LYS A 31 3.80 2.64 -7.32
CA LYS A 31 2.36 2.89 -7.13
C LYS A 31 1.65 2.00 -6.11
N ALA A 32 2.26 0.89 -5.67
CA ALA A 32 1.61 -0.05 -4.74
C ALA A 32 1.78 0.34 -3.26
N VAL A 33 2.80 1.13 -2.93
CA VAL A 33 2.81 1.91 -1.70
C VAL A 33 1.90 3.10 -1.95
N GLY A 34 0.90 3.34 -1.09
CA GLY A 34 0.00 4.49 -1.24
C GLY A 34 0.84 5.77 -1.36
N GLY A 35 1.00 6.23 -2.60
CA GLY A 35 2.00 7.22 -2.97
C GLY A 35 1.87 8.46 -2.11
N ILE A 36 2.95 8.80 -1.40
CA ILE A 36 3.12 10.10 -0.74
C ILE A 36 3.64 11.07 -1.81
N ASP A 37 3.00 11.06 -2.99
CA ASP A 37 3.34 11.96 -4.09
C ASP A 37 2.73 13.31 -3.74
N ASN A 38 3.58 14.27 -3.39
CA ASN A 38 3.20 15.54 -2.78
C ASN A 38 2.65 16.56 -3.80
N ASP A 39 2.25 16.13 -4.99
CA ASP A 39 2.06 17.00 -6.14
C ASP A 39 0.71 16.76 -6.81
N LYS A 40 -0.21 17.72 -6.66
CA LYS A 40 -1.52 17.88 -7.33
C LYS A 40 -2.57 16.76 -7.14
N ASP A 41 -2.23 15.50 -7.38
CA ASP A 41 -3.14 14.35 -7.30
C ASP A 41 -3.64 14.15 -5.86
N HIS A 42 -2.83 14.52 -4.87
CA HIS A 42 -3.22 14.53 -3.46
C HIS A 42 -4.43 15.46 -3.21
N VAL A 43 -4.49 16.61 -3.87
CA VAL A 43 -5.56 17.60 -3.65
C VAL A 43 -6.90 17.06 -4.20
N GLU A 44 -6.88 16.45 -5.38
CA GLU A 44 -8.08 15.84 -5.98
C GLU A 44 -8.62 14.69 -5.12
N ASN A 45 -7.72 13.85 -4.59
CA ASN A 45 -8.10 12.76 -3.69
C ASN A 45 -8.69 13.28 -2.37
N VAL A 46 -8.13 14.35 -1.80
CA VAL A 46 -8.67 15.01 -0.61
C VAL A 46 -10.05 15.61 -0.89
N ILE A 47 -10.23 16.29 -2.02
CA ILE A 47 -11.53 16.83 -2.46
C ILE A 47 -12.58 15.70 -2.57
N GLY A 48 -12.21 14.58 -3.19
CA GLY A 48 -13.08 13.40 -3.29
C GLY A 48 -13.46 12.84 -1.93
N GLY A 49 -12.50 12.72 -1.01
CA GLY A 49 -12.73 12.27 0.36
C GLY A 49 -13.66 13.18 1.15
N LEU A 50 -13.50 14.51 1.04
CA LEU A 50 -14.37 15.49 1.68
C LEU A 50 -15.80 15.42 1.12
N LYS A 51 -15.95 15.31 -0.21
CA LYS A 51 -17.26 15.12 -0.87
C LYS A 51 -17.96 13.84 -0.39
N ALA A 52 -17.22 12.75 -0.25
CA ALA A 52 -17.75 11.51 0.30
C ALA A 52 -18.20 11.66 1.77
N ALA A 53 -17.42 12.37 2.59
CA ALA A 53 -17.76 12.63 3.99
C ALA A 53 -19.07 13.43 4.14
N ILE A 54 -19.32 14.41 3.27
CA ILE A 54 -20.55 15.21 3.22
C ILE A 54 -21.76 14.34 2.87
N SER A 55 -21.63 13.51 1.82
CA SER A 55 -22.72 12.64 1.35
C SER A 55 -23.02 11.48 2.30
N ASN A 56 -22.07 11.07 3.16
CA ASN A 56 -22.26 9.93 4.03
C ASN A 56 -23.29 10.25 5.14
N PRO A 57 -24.42 9.50 5.24
CA PRO A 57 -25.43 9.72 6.27
C PRO A 57 -24.92 9.43 7.69
N ASN A 58 -23.85 8.65 7.83
CA ASN A 58 -23.24 8.33 9.13
C ASN A 58 -22.28 9.41 9.66
N THR A 59 -21.99 10.44 8.86
CA THR A 59 -21.15 11.57 9.29
C THR A 59 -21.97 12.54 10.13
N SER A 60 -21.40 13.06 11.22
CA SER A 60 -22.07 14.05 12.08
C SER A 60 -22.26 15.39 11.35
N ALA A 61 -23.30 16.15 11.72
CA ALA A 61 -23.61 17.44 11.10
C ALA A 61 -22.42 18.41 11.14
N LYS A 62 -21.76 18.52 12.30
CA LYS A 62 -20.55 19.34 12.47
C LYS A 62 -19.41 18.90 11.53
N ALA A 63 -19.20 17.60 11.37
CA ALA A 63 -18.15 17.10 10.49
C ALA A 63 -18.46 17.33 9.01
N LYS A 64 -19.75 17.35 8.63
CA LYS A 64 -20.17 17.74 7.27
C LYS A 64 -19.92 19.21 7.00
N GLU A 65 -20.29 20.10 7.92
CA GLU A 65 -20.01 21.54 7.81
C GLU A 65 -18.50 21.80 7.66
N GLU A 66 -17.67 21.19 8.52
CA GLU A 66 -16.21 21.32 8.41
C GLU A 66 -15.66 20.77 7.08
N ALA A 67 -16.26 19.70 6.55
CA ALA A 67 -15.87 19.14 5.26
C ALA A 67 -16.26 20.06 4.09
N GLU A 68 -17.43 20.71 4.15
CA GLU A 68 -17.89 21.69 3.17
C GLU A 68 -17.00 22.94 3.16
N GLU A 69 -16.63 23.46 4.35
CA GLU A 69 -15.74 24.61 4.45
C GLU A 69 -14.36 24.31 3.86
N LYS A 70 -13.77 23.16 4.22
CA LYS A 70 -12.47 22.72 3.68
C LYS A 70 -12.52 22.51 2.17
N LEU A 71 -13.59 21.90 1.67
CA LEU A 71 -13.79 21.70 0.24
C LEU A 71 -13.82 23.03 -0.51
N LYS A 72 -14.55 24.01 0.01
CA LYS A 72 -14.66 25.35 -0.57
C LYS A 72 -13.34 26.12 -0.59
N VAL A 73 -12.49 25.92 0.41
CA VAL A 73 -11.13 26.50 0.44
C VAL A 73 -10.23 25.87 -0.61
N LEU A 74 -10.31 24.54 -0.80
CA LEU A 74 -9.52 23.83 -1.80
C LEU A 74 -9.96 24.14 -3.24
N GLU A 75 -11.26 24.26 -3.50
CA GLU A 75 -11.80 24.61 -4.83
C GLU A 75 -11.55 26.07 -5.25
N ARG A 76 -11.17 26.93 -4.29
CA ARG A 76 -10.86 28.35 -4.56
C ARG A 76 -9.38 28.63 -4.85
N LYS A 77 -8.51 27.63 -4.72
CA LYS A 77 -7.06 27.76 -4.88
C LYS A 77 -6.64 27.48 -6.32
#